data_AF-K9WXS8-F1
#
_entry.id   AF-K9WXS8-F1
#
_cell.length_a   1.000
_cell.length_b   1.000
_cell.length_c   1.000
_cell.angle_alpha   90.00
_cell.angle_beta   90.00
_cell.angle_gamma   90.00
#
_symmetry.space_group_name_H-M   'P 1'
#
loop_
_entity.id
_entity.type
_entity.pdbx_description
1 polymer ?
#
loop_
_entity_poly.entity_id
_entity_poly.type
_entity_poly.pdbx_seq_one_letter_code
_entity_poly.pdbx_strand_id
1 'polypeptide(L)'
;MDTKLKGDIAEQAAVLHALKRGWGVLKTVGDRLPYDLAFDVEGTLVKIQVKYAWFDEPSGNYVVDNRRTKTNRRIMIREAYKPADFDFALVYIENLDLFYIFPVDVFIDYGSEIHLVETEKRQRKPRSAQYRNAWELILQTSTSKENCVCSPVELVQVEF
;
A
#
# COMPACT_ATOMS: atom_id res chain seq x y z
N MET A 1 19.09 3.51 -13.28
CA MET A 1 17.66 3.70 -13.64
C MET A 1 17.13 4.88 -12.85
N ASP A 2 16.36 5.77 -13.46
CA ASP A 2 15.75 6.92 -12.77
C ASP A 2 14.81 6.43 -11.65
N THR A 3 14.89 7.05 -10.47
CA THR A 3 14.00 6.78 -9.33
C THR A 3 12.52 6.95 -9.68
N LYS A 4 12.18 7.86 -10.59
CA LYS A 4 10.81 8.04 -11.07
C LYS A 4 10.34 6.84 -11.88
N LEU A 5 11.19 6.38 -12.80
CA LEU A 5 10.89 5.22 -13.63
C LEU A 5 10.66 3.95 -12.80
N LYS A 6 11.43 3.76 -11.71
CA LYS A 6 11.20 2.66 -10.76
C LYS A 6 9.83 2.74 -10.10
N GLY A 7 9.42 3.95 -9.69
CA GLY A 7 8.07 4.20 -9.17
C GLY A 7 7.00 3.85 -10.19
N ASP A 8 7.13 4.36 -11.40
CA ASP A 8 6.19 4.08 -12.51
C ASP A 8 6.08 2.58 -12.79
N ILE A 9 7.20 1.85 -12.79
CA ILE A 9 7.20 0.38 -12.95
C ILE A 9 6.41 -0.31 -11.83
N ALA A 10 6.64 0.08 -10.57
CA ALA A 10 5.92 -0.49 -9.44
C ALA A 10 4.42 -0.20 -9.50
N GLU A 11 4.04 1.02 -9.87
CA GLU A 11 2.63 1.39 -10.07
C GLU A 11 1.99 0.52 -11.16
N GLN A 12 2.62 0.38 -12.31
CA GLN A 12 2.06 -0.42 -13.41
C GLN A 12 2.00 -1.91 -13.09
N ALA A 13 2.97 -2.44 -12.33
CA ALA A 13 2.90 -3.80 -11.81
C ALA A 13 1.67 -3.96 -10.88
N ALA A 14 1.42 -3.00 -9.99
CA ALA A 14 0.25 -3.03 -9.11
C ALA A 14 -1.07 -3.01 -9.91
N VAL A 15 -1.17 -2.17 -10.96
CA VAL A 15 -2.30 -2.14 -11.89
C VAL A 15 -2.51 -3.52 -12.53
N LEU A 16 -1.45 -4.12 -13.09
CA LEU A 16 -1.54 -5.42 -13.73
C LEU A 16 -2.01 -6.51 -12.75
N HIS A 17 -1.53 -6.49 -11.51
CA HIS A 17 -1.94 -7.45 -10.48
C HIS A 17 -3.39 -7.26 -10.03
N ALA A 18 -3.89 -6.04 -9.94
CA ALA A 18 -5.29 -5.76 -9.64
C ALA A 18 -6.20 -6.24 -10.79
N LEU A 19 -5.85 -5.94 -12.04
CA LEU A 19 -6.61 -6.36 -13.22
C LEU A 19 -6.65 -7.89 -13.36
N LYS A 20 -5.54 -8.60 -13.09
CA LYS A 20 -5.50 -10.07 -13.07
C LYS A 20 -6.46 -10.68 -12.04
N ARG A 21 -6.89 -9.92 -11.04
CA ARG A 21 -7.84 -10.34 -10.00
C ARG A 21 -9.28 -9.90 -10.30
N GLY A 22 -9.51 -9.22 -11.42
CA GLY A 22 -10.82 -8.69 -11.80
C GLY A 22 -11.23 -7.43 -11.03
N TRP A 23 -10.29 -6.75 -10.37
CA TRP A 23 -10.57 -5.50 -9.67
C TRP A 23 -10.52 -4.31 -10.62
N GLY A 24 -11.37 -3.32 -10.37
CA GLY A 24 -11.27 -2.04 -11.06
C GLY A 24 -10.06 -1.25 -10.56
N VAL A 25 -9.49 -0.40 -11.42
CA VAL A 25 -8.33 0.44 -11.09
C VAL A 25 -8.63 1.88 -11.45
N LEU A 26 -8.45 2.76 -10.47
CA LEU A 26 -8.56 4.20 -10.61
C LEU A 26 -7.17 4.80 -10.40
N LYS A 27 -6.69 5.55 -11.39
CA LYS A 27 -5.43 6.30 -11.28
C LYS A 27 -5.70 7.75 -10.90
N THR A 28 -4.91 8.29 -9.98
CA THR A 28 -5.00 9.70 -9.60
C THR A 28 -4.48 10.61 -10.71
N VAL A 29 -5.00 11.83 -10.77
CA VAL A 29 -4.49 12.86 -11.69
C VAL A 29 -3.45 13.72 -10.96
N GLY A 30 -2.18 13.48 -11.27
CA GLY A 30 -1.03 14.17 -10.68
C GLY A 30 -0.64 13.68 -9.27
N ASP A 31 0.42 14.27 -8.72
CA ASP A 31 1.17 13.68 -7.58
C ASP A 31 0.86 14.37 -6.23
N ARG A 32 -0.32 15.01 -6.13
CA ARG A 32 -0.68 15.83 -4.95
C ARG A 32 -1.26 14.99 -3.82
N LEU A 33 -1.95 13.91 -4.17
CA LEU A 33 -2.61 13.04 -3.21
C LEU A 33 -1.58 12.21 -2.42
N PRO A 34 -1.95 11.68 -1.26
CA PRO A 34 -1.06 10.86 -0.44
C PRO A 34 -1.14 9.36 -0.79
N TYR A 35 -1.69 9.04 -1.96
CA TYR A 35 -1.83 7.71 -2.54
C TYR A 35 -1.76 7.81 -4.07
N ASP A 36 -1.40 6.73 -4.75
CA ASP A 36 -1.12 6.71 -6.19
C ASP A 36 -2.28 6.10 -7.00
N LEU A 37 -2.96 5.10 -6.42
CA LEU A 37 -4.04 4.36 -7.06
C LEU A 37 -5.20 4.16 -6.09
N ALA A 38 -6.37 3.82 -6.61
CA ALA A 38 -7.42 3.18 -5.84
C ALA A 38 -7.90 1.93 -6.59
N PHE A 39 -8.19 0.86 -5.85
CA PHE A 39 -8.81 -0.34 -6.39
C PHE A 39 -10.30 -0.32 -6.08
N ASP A 40 -11.11 -0.67 -7.07
CA ASP A 40 -12.51 -0.99 -6.90
C ASP A 40 -12.63 -2.50 -6.71
N VAL A 41 -12.91 -2.90 -5.47
CA VAL A 41 -13.04 -4.29 -5.06
C VAL A 41 -14.47 -4.49 -4.60
N GLU A 42 -15.27 -5.19 -5.41
CA GLU A 42 -16.67 -5.52 -5.14
C GLU A 42 -17.59 -4.29 -4.93
N GLY A 43 -17.21 -3.12 -5.45
CA GLY A 43 -17.94 -1.85 -5.27
C GLY A 43 -17.38 -0.98 -4.14
N THR A 44 -16.40 -1.48 -3.40
CA THR A 44 -15.67 -0.73 -2.38
C THR A 44 -14.37 -0.17 -2.95
N LEU A 45 -14.20 1.15 -2.83
CA LEU A 45 -12.95 1.82 -3.18
C LEU A 45 -11.92 1.70 -2.04
N VAL A 46 -10.76 1.16 -2.39
CA VAL A 46 -9.61 0.99 -1.50
C VAL A 46 -8.45 1.85 -2.00
N LYS A 47 -7.99 2.80 -1.19
CA LYS A 47 -6.87 3.71 -1.54
C LYS A 47 -5.54 3.00 -1.35
N ILE A 48 -4.68 3.08 -2.35
CA ILE A 48 -3.41 2.35 -2.43
C ILE A 48 -2.24 3.31 -2.62
N GLN A 49 -1.29 3.26 -1.70
CA GLN A 49 0.04 3.84 -1.91
C GLN A 49 0.98 2.76 -2.43
N VAL A 50 1.67 3.02 -3.54
CA VAL A 50 2.66 2.12 -4.11
C VAL A 50 4.07 2.60 -3.72
N LYS A 51 4.94 1.64 -3.43
CA LYS A 51 6.34 1.86 -3.11
C LYS A 51 7.19 0.82 -3.84
N TYR A 52 8.36 1.25 -4.30
CA TYR A 52 9.38 0.37 -4.85
C TYR A 52 10.39 0.03 -3.75
N ALA A 53 10.67 -1.25 -3.51
CA ALA A 53 11.72 -1.69 -2.60
C ALA A 53 13.05 -1.86 -3.33
N TRP A 54 14.12 -1.32 -2.76
CA TRP A 54 15.47 -1.51 -3.29
C TRP A 54 16.19 -2.63 -2.55
N PHE A 55 17.13 -3.29 -3.23
CA PHE A 55 17.99 -4.27 -2.60
C PHE A 55 19.12 -3.56 -1.85
N ASP A 56 19.28 -3.88 -0.58
CA ASP A 56 20.39 -3.45 0.26
C ASP A 56 21.44 -4.55 0.32
N GLU A 57 22.52 -4.40 -0.44
CA GLU A 57 23.60 -5.39 -0.54
C GLU A 57 24.26 -5.74 0.80
N PRO A 58 24.56 -4.79 1.71
CA PRO A 58 25.16 -5.09 3.00
C PRO A 58 24.30 -6.00 3.89
N SER A 59 22.99 -5.78 3.94
CA SER A 59 22.09 -6.64 4.72
C SER A 59 21.59 -7.86 3.93
N GLY A 60 21.73 -7.86 2.60
CA GLY A 60 21.24 -8.92 1.71
C GLY A 60 19.72 -9.05 1.73
N ASN A 61 19.00 -7.94 1.91
CA ASN A 61 17.55 -7.87 2.04
C ASN A 61 16.99 -6.74 1.16
N TYR A 62 15.68 -6.75 0.91
CA TYR A 62 15.01 -5.61 0.28
C TYR A 62 14.54 -4.62 1.35
N VAL A 63 14.59 -3.33 1.05
CA VAL A 63 14.25 -2.26 1.99
C VAL A 63 13.33 -1.25 1.32
N VAL A 64 12.43 -0.68 2.11
CA VAL A 64 11.55 0.43 1.71
C VAL A 64 11.47 1.45 2.85
N ASP A 65 11.45 2.73 2.51
CA ASP A 65 11.20 3.83 3.45
C ASP A 65 9.69 4.08 3.55
N ASN A 66 9.18 4.12 4.79
CA ASN A 66 7.77 4.32 5.07
C ASN A 66 7.37 5.79 5.28
N ARG A 67 8.28 6.73 5.02
CA ARG A 67 8.07 8.17 5.17
C ARG A 67 7.84 8.84 3.82
N ARG A 68 7.17 9.99 3.86
CA ARG A 68 7.06 10.88 2.71
C ARG A 68 8.20 11.89 2.76
N THR A 69 9.20 11.71 1.90
CA THR A 69 10.28 12.67 1.75
C THR A 69 9.93 13.67 0.65
N LYS A 70 9.63 14.91 1.04
CA LYS A 70 9.50 16.04 0.11
C LYS A 70 10.79 16.84 0.15
N THR A 71 11.57 16.73 -0.92
CA THR A 71 12.77 17.55 -1.10
C THR A 71 12.39 18.81 -1.86
N ASN A 72 12.45 19.96 -1.21
CA ASN A 72 12.60 21.23 -1.92
C ASN A 72 14.10 21.54 -2.03
N ARG A 73 14.54 22.29 -3.05
CA ARG A 73 15.97 22.56 -3.36
C ARG A 73 16.81 23.08 -2.18
N ARG A 74 16.20 23.47 -1.06
CA ARG A 74 16.84 23.99 0.15
C ARG A 74 16.56 23.18 1.43
N ILE A 75 15.51 22.36 1.46
CA ILE A 75 15.06 21.66 2.68
C ILE A 75 14.46 20.31 2.30
N MET A 76 14.97 19.24 2.93
CA MET A 76 14.37 17.92 2.90
C MET A 76 13.42 17.78 4.09
N ILE A 77 12.12 17.75 3.82
CA ILE A 77 11.10 17.54 4.86
C ILE A 77 10.66 16.08 4.80
N ARG A 78 10.79 15.37 5.92
CA ARG A 78 10.26 14.02 6.08
C ARG A 78 8.98 14.11 6.92
N GLU A 79 7.87 13.72 6.32
CA GLU A 79 6.55 13.69 6.95
C GLU A 79 6.08 12.24 7.06
N ALA A 80 5.50 11.89 8.21
CA ALA A 80 4.88 10.58 8.41
C ALA A 80 3.49 10.57 7.76
N TYR A 81 3.09 9.42 7.22
CA TYR A 81 1.73 9.23 6.74
C TYR A 81 0.74 9.17 7.91
N LYS A 82 -0.49 9.60 7.65
CA LYS A 82 -1.61 9.51 8.58
C LYS A 82 -2.46 8.26 8.25
N PRO A 83 -3.16 7.67 9.23
CA PRO A 83 -4.06 6.55 9.00
C PRO A 83 -5.14 6.80 7.92
N ALA A 84 -5.53 8.07 7.71
CA ALA A 84 -6.56 8.44 6.74
C ALA A 84 -6.02 8.68 5.31
N ASP A 85 -4.71 8.64 5.11
CA ASP A 85 -4.08 8.97 3.82
C ASP A 85 -4.38 7.90 2.76
N PHE A 86 -4.26 6.63 3.12
CA PHE A 86 -4.54 5.47 2.28
C PHE A 86 -4.97 4.27 3.13
N ASP A 87 -5.52 3.23 2.51
CA ASP A 87 -5.92 2.01 3.22
C ASP A 87 -4.79 0.97 3.25
N PHE A 88 -4.11 0.78 2.12
CA PHE A 88 -3.00 -0.16 1.99
C PHE A 88 -1.78 0.45 1.31
N ALA A 89 -0.60 0.03 1.77
CA ALA A 89 0.68 0.25 1.09
C ALA A 89 1.14 -1.03 0.39
N LEU A 90 1.35 -0.93 -0.92
CA LEU A 90 1.88 -2.00 -1.76
C LEU A 90 3.36 -1.75 -1.98
N VAL A 91 4.20 -2.69 -1.54
CA VAL A 91 5.65 -2.61 -1.70
C VAL A 91 6.09 -3.65 -2.72
N TYR A 92 6.62 -3.18 -3.84
CA TYR A 92 7.03 -4.00 -4.98
C TYR A 92 8.51 -4.36 -4.94
N ILE A 93 8.82 -5.63 -5.18
CA ILE A 93 10.16 -6.16 -5.42
C ILE A 93 10.24 -6.60 -6.88
N GLU A 94 10.91 -5.80 -7.71
CA GLU A 94 10.96 -6.01 -9.16
C GLU A 94 11.62 -7.33 -9.57
N ASN A 95 12.75 -7.67 -8.95
CA ASN A 95 13.51 -8.88 -9.30
C ASN A 95 12.74 -10.18 -9.08
N LEU A 96 11.72 -10.16 -8.21
CA LEU A 96 10.93 -11.32 -7.83
C LEU A 96 9.48 -11.23 -8.34
N ASP A 97 9.11 -10.13 -9.02
CA ASP A 97 7.73 -9.78 -9.38
C ASP A 97 6.75 -10.01 -8.23
N LEU A 98 7.07 -9.42 -7.06
CA LEU A 98 6.39 -9.73 -5.81
C LEU A 98 5.94 -8.47 -5.06
N PHE A 99 4.75 -8.56 -4.45
CA PHE A 99 4.21 -7.52 -3.60
C PHE A 99 4.12 -7.92 -2.13
N TYR A 100 4.49 -7.00 -1.26
CA TYR A 100 4.09 -6.99 0.14
C TYR A 100 2.96 -5.99 0.34
N ILE A 101 1.93 -6.37 1.09
CA ILE A 101 0.68 -5.62 1.21
C ILE A 101 0.45 -5.30 2.68
N PHE A 102 0.71 -4.06 3.05
CA PHE A 102 0.61 -3.60 4.42
C PHE A 102 -0.66 -2.77 4.61
N PRO A 103 -1.50 -3.07 5.61
CA PRO A 103 -2.49 -2.11 6.10
C PRO A 103 -1.79 -0.81 6.54
N VAL A 104 -2.44 0.34 6.37
CA VAL A 104 -1.88 1.65 6.74
C VAL A 104 -1.37 1.68 8.18
N ASP A 105 -2.13 1.15 9.14
CA ASP A 105 -1.76 1.14 10.56
C ASP A 105 -0.47 0.36 10.80
N VAL A 106 -0.28 -0.74 10.08
CA VAL A 106 0.94 -1.54 10.17
C VAL A 106 2.10 -0.83 9.49
N PHE A 107 1.85 -0.17 8.35
CA PHE A 107 2.88 0.52 7.59
C PHE A 107 3.45 1.73 8.34
N ILE A 108 2.60 2.50 9.01
CA ILE A 108 3.02 3.69 9.79
C ILE A 108 3.63 3.35 11.14
N ASP A 109 3.35 2.16 11.69
CA ASP A 109 3.91 1.66 12.97
C ASP A 109 5.43 1.40 12.88
N TYR A 110 5.97 1.21 11.67
CA TYR A 110 7.41 1.12 11.47
C TYR A 110 8.09 2.49 11.67
N GLY A 111 9.29 2.49 12.26
CA GLY A 111 9.98 3.75 12.60
C GLY A 111 10.50 4.53 11.38
N SER A 112 11.19 3.86 10.47
CA SER A 112 11.87 4.52 9.33
C SER A 112 12.00 3.64 8.10
N GLU A 113 12.35 2.37 8.28
CA GLU A 113 12.59 1.44 7.18
C GLU A 113 11.93 0.11 7.50
N ILE A 114 11.40 -0.54 6.45
CA ILE A 114 10.84 -1.88 6.53
C ILE A 114 11.77 -2.81 5.78
N HIS A 115 12.33 -3.78 6.49
CA HIS A 115 13.15 -4.82 5.88
C HIS A 115 12.29 -6.00 5.44
N LEU A 116 12.45 -6.40 4.18
CA LEU A 116 11.79 -7.50 3.52
C LEU A 116 12.84 -8.59 3.24
N VAL A 117 12.67 -9.73 3.91
CA VAL A 117 13.65 -10.83 3.88
C VAL A 117 13.07 -11.98 3.06
N GLU A 118 13.59 -12.16 1.84
CA GLU A 118 13.25 -13.29 0.96
C GLU A 118 14.32 -14.40 0.99
N THR A 119 15.45 -14.18 1.64
CA THR A 119 16.50 -15.21 1.79
C THR A 119 16.17 -16.16 2.93
N GLU A 120 16.48 -17.45 2.75
CA GLU A 120 16.38 -18.47 3.81
C GLU A 120 17.49 -18.27 4.85
N LYS A 121 17.33 -17.25 5.69
CA LYS A 121 18.20 -17.02 6.84
C LYS A 121 17.72 -17.90 8.00
N ARG A 122 18.67 -18.42 8.80
CA ARG A 122 18.39 -19.16 10.05
C ARG A 122 17.70 -18.31 11.11
N GLN A 123 17.68 -16.98 10.94
CA GLN A 123 17.04 -16.05 11.87
C GLN A 123 15.52 -16.06 11.72
N ARG A 124 14.83 -15.71 12.81
CA ARG A 124 13.37 -15.56 12.83
C ARG A 124 12.96 -14.54 11.76
N LYS A 125 12.00 -14.92 10.91
CA LYS A 125 11.46 -14.03 9.88
C LYS A 125 10.88 -12.75 10.52
N PRO A 126 11.13 -11.57 9.93
CA PRO A 126 10.58 -10.32 10.45
C PRO A 126 9.05 -10.31 10.36
N ARG A 127 8.39 -9.42 11.13
CA ARG A 127 6.93 -9.22 11.10
C ARG A 127 6.41 -8.94 9.69
N SER A 128 7.21 -8.30 8.85
CA SER A 128 6.90 -8.00 7.45
C SER A 128 6.59 -9.25 6.61
N ALA A 129 7.15 -10.42 6.94
CA ALA A 129 6.95 -11.65 6.18
C ALA A 129 5.50 -12.12 6.11
N GLN A 130 4.65 -11.73 7.06
CA GLN A 130 3.22 -12.06 7.09
C GLN A 130 2.42 -11.37 5.98
N TYR A 131 2.95 -10.27 5.44
CA TYR A 131 2.27 -9.42 4.45
C TYR A 131 2.68 -9.74 3.01
N ARG A 132 3.50 -10.78 2.81
CA ARG A 132 3.95 -11.24 1.50
C ARG A 132 2.78 -11.80 0.70
N ASN A 133 2.49 -11.21 -0.46
CA ASN A 133 1.36 -11.56 -1.33
C ASN A 133 0.00 -11.60 -0.60
N ALA A 134 -0.17 -10.82 0.46
CA ALA A 134 -1.37 -10.79 1.29
C ALA A 134 -2.54 -10.01 0.65
N TRP A 135 -2.84 -10.30 -0.62
CA TRP A 135 -3.91 -9.64 -1.39
C TRP A 135 -5.30 -9.88 -0.78
N GLU A 136 -5.45 -10.98 -0.04
CA GLU A 136 -6.66 -11.33 0.71
C GLU A 136 -7.04 -10.27 1.76
N LEU A 137 -6.08 -9.51 2.30
CA LEU A 137 -6.37 -8.45 3.28
C LEU A 137 -7.18 -7.31 2.65
N ILE A 138 -6.93 -7.01 1.37
CA ILE A 138 -7.68 -5.98 0.63
C ILE A 138 -9.14 -6.45 0.46
N LEU A 139 -9.33 -7.72 0.09
CA LEU A 139 -10.65 -8.32 -0.08
C LEU A 139 -11.44 -8.38 1.24
N GLN A 140 -10.80 -8.80 2.34
CA GLN A 140 -11.46 -8.82 3.66
C GLN A 140 -11.91 -7.42 4.11
N THR A 141 -11.15 -6.40 3.71
CA THR A 141 -11.46 -5.00 4.03
C THR A 141 -12.64 -4.47 3.21
N SER A 142 -12.78 -4.87 1.92
CA SER A 142 -13.96 -4.49 1.13
C SER A 142 -15.23 -5.07 1.72
N THR A 143 -15.25 -6.37 2.03
CA THR A 143 -16.42 -7.04 2.64
C THR A 143 -16.79 -6.42 4.00
N SER A 144 -15.79 -6.03 4.80
CA SER A 144 -16.05 -5.40 6.10
C SER A 144 -16.62 -3.97 5.98
N LYS A 145 -16.16 -3.21 4.97
CA LYS A 145 -16.67 -1.86 4.71
C LYS A 145 -18.12 -1.89 4.21
N GLU A 146 -18.50 -2.86 3.38
CA GLU A 146 -19.89 -3.06 2.95
C GLU A 146 -20.82 -3.41 4.11
N ASN A 147 -20.39 -4.30 5.01
CA ASN A 147 -21.19 -4.69 6.17
C ASN A 147 -21.43 -3.53 7.16
N CYS A 148 -20.51 -2.57 7.27
CA CYS A 148 -20.70 -1.38 8.10
C CYS A 148 -21.68 -0.35 7.48
N VAL A 149 -21.87 -0.35 6.17
CA VAL A 149 -22.77 0.61 5.49
C VAL A 149 -24.23 0.12 5.49
N CYS A 150 -24.47 -1.17 5.73
CA CYS A 150 -25.80 -1.79 5.73
C CYS A 150 -26.57 -1.75 7.07
N SER A 151 -26.23 -0.88 8.04
CA SER A 151 -27.14 -0.64 9.16
C SER A 151 -28.32 0.24 8.69
N PRO A 152 -29.58 -0.24 8.70
CA PRO A 152 -30.71 0.59 8.31
C PRO A 152 -30.85 1.72 9.34
N VAL A 153 -30.71 2.96 8.88
CA VAL A 153 -31.19 4.11 9.67
C VAL A 153 -32.72 3.99 9.68
N GLU A 154 -33.28 3.63 10.83
CA GLU A 154 -34.73 3.67 11.04
C GLU A 154 -35.22 5.10 10.79
N LEU A 155 -35.84 5.31 9.61
CA LEU A 155 -36.60 6.52 9.31
C LEU A 155 -37.83 6.52 10.23
N VAL A 156 -37.70 7.17 11.38
CA VAL A 156 -38.83 7.49 12.25
C VAL A 156 -39.76 8.41 11.44
N GLN A 157 -40.88 7.88 10.98
CA GLN A 157 -41.97 8.67 10.43
C GLN A 157 -42.50 9.57 11.54
N VAL A 158 -42.27 10.87 11.40
CA VAL A 158 -42.94 11.88 12.21
C VAL A 158 -44.23 12.22 11.48
N GLU A 159 -45.36 11.70 11.98
CA GLU A 159 -46.69 12.15 11.58
C GLU A 159 -46.92 13.58 12.11
N PHE A 160 -47.42 14.46 11.24
CA PHE A 160 -47.94 15.79 11.56
C PHE A 160 -49.46 15.81 11.38
#